data_AF-A0A554K3B2-F1
#
_entry.id   AF-A0A554K3B2-F1
#
_cell.length_a   1.000
_cell.length_b   1.000
_cell.length_c   1.000
_cell.angle_alpha   90.00
_cell.angle_beta   90.00
_cell.angle_gamma   90.00
#
_symmetry.space_group_name_H-M   'P 1'
#
loop_
_entity.id
_entity.type
_entity.pdbx_description
1 polymer ?
#
loop_
_entity_poly.entity_id
_entity_poly.type
_entity_poly.pdbx_seq_one_letter_code
_entity_poly.pdbx_strand_id
1 'polypeptide(L)'
;MLLISFAALIIGVAIGYGYGTKVGYKSGDADGFARAEDQAKKLQEAAGQKAATEAAKAANPFQTTNPLQSVDTNPFEKAKKVLNPFQ
;
A
#
# COMPACT_ATOMS: atom_id res chain seq x y z
N MET A 1 27.20 -39.30 40.17
CA MET A 1 26.01 -38.60 39.62
C MET A 1 26.36 -37.32 38.87
N LEU A 2 27.14 -36.40 39.45
CA LEU A 2 27.44 -35.09 38.85
C LEU A 2 28.06 -35.13 37.43
N LEU A 3 29.00 -36.04 37.17
CA LEU A 3 29.65 -36.20 35.85
C LEU A 3 28.69 -36.67 34.74
N ILE A 4 27.75 -37.56 35.06
CA ILE A 4 26.79 -38.10 34.09
C ILE A 4 25.78 -37.02 33.72
N SER A 5 25.32 -36.23 34.70
CA SER A 5 24.44 -35.08 34.47
C SER A 5 25.10 -34.02 33.59
N PHE A 6 26.40 -33.77 33.80
CA PHE A 6 27.16 -32.80 33.00
C PHE A 6 27.36 -33.28 31.56
N ALA A 7 27.65 -34.57 31.35
CA ALA A 7 27.75 -35.15 30.01
C ALA A 7 26.41 -35.07 29.25
N ALA A 8 25.29 -35.37 29.92
CA ALA A 8 23.96 -35.27 29.32
C ALA A 8 23.61 -33.83 28.90
N LEU A 9 24.00 -32.83 29.71
CA LEU A 9 23.79 -31.42 29.40
C LEU A 9 24.54 -31.00 28.12
N ILE A 10 25.81 -31.38 28.00
CA ILE A 10 26.63 -31.04 26.82
C ILE A 10 26.06 -31.66 25.55
N ILE A 11 25.63 -32.93 25.63
CA ILE A 11 25.02 -33.64 24.50
C ILE A 11 23.70 -32.98 24.10
N GLY A 12 22.85 -32.61 25.06
CA GLY A 12 21.59 -31.91 24.81
C GLY A 12 21.79 -30.56 24.12
N VAL A 13 22.78 -29.78 24.55
CA VAL A 13 23.12 -28.49 23.93
C VAL A 13 23.66 -28.68 22.50
N ALA A 14 24.55 -29.66 22.28
CA ALA A 14 25.11 -29.93 20.96
C ALA A 14 24.02 -30.37 19.95
N ILE A 15 23.12 -31.26 20.37
CA ILE A 15 22.00 -31.72 19.53
C ILE A 15 21.03 -30.57 19.28
N GLY A 16 20.66 -29.82 20.33
CA GLY A 16 19.74 -28.68 20.22
C GLY A 16 20.26 -27.59 19.28
N TYR A 17 21.56 -27.27 19.37
CA TYR A 17 22.19 -26.28 18.49
C TYR A 17 22.24 -26.76 17.03
N GLY A 18 22.60 -28.02 16.79
CA GLY A 18 22.67 -28.58 15.43
C GLY A 18 21.31 -28.72 14.75
N TYR A 19 20.25 -29.05 15.49
CA TYR A 19 18.90 -29.13 14.95
C TYR A 19 18.25 -27.75 14.79
N GLY A 20 18.40 -26.86 15.78
CA GLY A 20 17.82 -25.52 15.76
C GLY A 20 18.35 -24.66 14.63
N THR A 21 19.66 -24.73 14.37
CA THR A 21 20.29 -23.99 13.25
C THR A 21 19.73 -24.43 11.91
N LYS A 22 19.68 -25.74 11.61
CA LYS A 22 19.19 -26.25 10.32
C LYS A 22 17.74 -25.89 10.01
N VAL A 23 16.86 -25.90 11.02
CA VAL A 23 15.45 -25.53 10.85
C VAL A 23 15.29 -24.01 10.68
N GLY A 24 16.03 -23.22 11.47
CA GLY A 24 16.00 -21.75 11.37
C GLY A 24 16.48 -21.22 10.03
N TYR A 25 17.57 -21.79 9.48
CA TYR A 25 18.09 -21.36 8.17
C TYR A 25 17.11 -21.63 7.02
N LYS A 26 16.47 -22.81 7.00
CA LYS A 26 15.50 -23.16 5.94
C LYS A 26 14.23 -22.32 6.00
N SER A 27 13.75 -22.01 7.20
CA SER A 27 12.55 -21.17 7.37
C SER A 27 12.84 -19.71 6.98
N GLY A 28 14.03 -19.20 7.33
CA GLY A 28 14.42 -17.83 7.00
C GLY A 28 14.53 -17.55 5.50
N ASP A 29 15.12 -18.47 4.74
CA ASP A 29 15.26 -18.31 3.27
C ASP A 29 13.91 -18.35 2.55
N ALA A 30 13.03 -19.28 2.94
CA ALA A 30 11.71 -19.41 2.34
C ALA A 30 10.82 -18.18 2.62
N ASP A 31 10.83 -17.71 3.88
CA ASP A 31 10.08 -16.52 4.27
C ASP A 31 10.65 -15.25 3.63
N GLY A 32 11.98 -15.17 3.46
CA GLY A 32 12.65 -14.07 2.78
C GLY A 32 12.27 -13.99 1.30
N PHE A 33 12.28 -15.12 0.60
CA PHE A 33 11.92 -15.20 -0.82
C PHE A 33 10.44 -14.85 -1.05
N ALA A 34 9.54 -15.41 -0.24
CA ALA A 34 8.10 -15.12 -0.34
C ALA A 34 7.80 -13.63 -0.08
N ARG A 35 8.50 -13.00 0.88
CA ARG A 35 8.37 -11.56 1.13
C ARG A 35 8.94 -10.70 0.01
N ALA A 36 9.98 -11.16 -0.68
CA ALA A 36 10.55 -10.44 -1.81
C ALA A 36 9.61 -10.50 -3.03
N GLU A 37 9.01 -11.66 -3.33
CA GLU A 37 8.04 -11.80 -4.41
C GLU A 37 6.77 -10.96 -4.17
N ASP A 38 6.23 -10.96 -2.95
CA ASP A 38 5.05 -10.16 -2.60
C ASP A 38 5.33 -8.65 -2.73
N GLN A 39 6.51 -8.19 -2.31
CA GLN A 39 6.93 -6.81 -2.47
C GLN A 39 7.09 -6.42 -3.94
N ALA A 40 7.73 -7.27 -4.75
CA ALA A 40 7.89 -7.03 -6.18
C ALA A 40 6.54 -6.91 -6.90
N LYS A 41 5.60 -7.81 -6.56
CA LYS A 41 4.23 -7.79 -7.10
C LYS A 41 3.48 -6.52 -6.72
N LYS A 42 3.51 -6.11 -5.45
CA LYS A 42 2.90 -4.86 -4.99
C LYS A 42 3.49 -3.63 -5.68
N LEU A 43 4.80 -3.63 -5.91
CA LEU A 43 5.48 -2.52 -6.60
C LEU A 43 5.04 -2.45 -8.08
N GLN A 44 4.91 -3.59 -8.73
CA GLN A 44 4.43 -3.68 -10.12
C GLN A 44 2.96 -3.25 -10.24
N GLU A 45 2.09 -3.70 -9.33
CA GLU A 45 0.69 -3.29 -9.29
C GLU A 45 0.54 -1.78 -9.04
N ALA A 46 1.32 -1.22 -8.11
CA ALA A 46 1.32 0.22 -7.83
C ALA A 46 1.82 1.05 -9.03
N ALA A 47 2.88 0.59 -9.71
CA ALA A 47 3.38 1.24 -10.92
C ALA A 47 2.35 1.19 -12.06
N GLY A 48 1.71 0.03 -12.26
CA GLY A 48 0.65 -0.14 -13.25
C GLY A 48 -0.57 0.74 -12.99
N GLN A 49 -1.02 0.80 -11.72
CA GLN A 49 -2.14 1.68 -11.33
C GLN A 49 -1.81 3.16 -11.54
N LYS A 50 -0.59 3.60 -11.23
CA LYS A 50 -0.17 4.99 -11.49
C LYS A 50 -0.19 5.31 -12.98
N ALA A 51 0.42 4.45 -13.80
CA ALA A 51 0.43 4.63 -15.24
C ALA A 51 -0.98 4.65 -15.84
N ALA A 52 -1.86 3.74 -15.40
CA ALA A 52 -3.26 3.71 -15.82
C ALA A 52 -4.03 4.98 -15.39
N THR A 53 -3.79 5.46 -14.16
CA THR A 53 -4.42 6.69 -13.64
C THR A 53 -3.94 7.92 -14.40
N GLU A 54 -2.65 8.02 -14.70
CA GLU A 54 -2.09 9.13 -15.48
C GLU A 54 -2.59 9.12 -16.92
N ALA A 55 -2.65 7.94 -17.56
CA ALA A 55 -3.24 7.79 -18.89
C ALA A 55 -4.73 8.15 -18.89
N ALA A 56 -5.49 7.73 -17.88
CA ALA A 56 -6.90 8.09 -17.73
C ALA A 56 -7.10 9.59 -17.49
N LYS A 57 -6.21 10.24 -16.73
CA LYS A 57 -6.22 11.71 -16.56
C LYS A 57 -5.92 12.43 -17.87
N ALA A 58 -4.88 12.00 -18.59
CA ALA A 58 -4.48 12.60 -19.86
C ALA A 58 -5.55 12.43 -20.95
N ALA A 59 -6.26 11.30 -20.95
CA ALA A 59 -7.31 11.02 -21.92
C ALA A 59 -8.69 11.59 -21.52
N ASN A 60 -8.86 12.14 -20.31
CA ASN A 60 -10.16 12.61 -19.84
C ASN A 60 -10.40 14.10 -20.22
N PRO A 61 -11.26 14.39 -21.22
CA PRO A 61 -11.53 15.76 -21.66
C PRO A 61 -12.31 16.60 -20.64
N PHE A 62 -12.84 16.00 -19.57
CA PHE A 62 -13.62 16.68 -18.54
C PHE A 62 -12.80 17.13 -17.32
N GLN A 63 -11.47 16.92 -17.33
CA GLN A 63 -10.61 17.41 -16.24
C GLN A 63 -10.23 18.89 -16.39
N THR A 64 -10.46 19.48 -17.55
CA THR A 64 -10.23 20.91 -17.80
C THR A 64 -11.47 21.71 -17.40
N THR A 65 -11.49 22.15 -16.14
CA THR A 65 -12.36 23.21 -15.59
C THR A 65 -13.87 22.94 -15.65
N ASN A 66 -14.59 23.09 -14.54
CA ASN A 66 -16.04 22.87 -14.53
C ASN A 66 -16.73 23.90 -15.45
N PRO A 67 -17.40 23.51 -16.55
CA PRO A 67 -18.01 24.43 -17.51
C PRO A 67 -19.18 25.24 -16.91
N LEU A 68 -19.71 24.80 -15.75
CA LEU A 68 -20.76 25.48 -15.00
C LEU A 68 -20.20 26.42 -13.91
N GLN A 69 -18.87 26.51 -13.77
CA GLN A 69 -18.22 27.35 -12.75
C GLN A 69 -18.41 28.85 -13.03
N SER A 70 -18.67 29.22 -14.29
CA SER A 70 -18.99 30.58 -14.73
C SER A 70 -20.50 30.86 -14.84
N VAL A 71 -21.34 29.84 -14.64
CA VAL A 71 -22.80 29.99 -14.71
C VAL A 71 -23.31 30.39 -13.33
N ASP A 72 -23.87 31.60 -13.24
CA ASP A 72 -24.49 32.11 -12.03
C ASP A 72 -25.50 31.10 -11.46
N THR A 73 -25.37 30.76 -10.18
CA THR A 73 -26.22 29.77 -9.50
C THR A 73 -27.69 30.17 -9.51
N ASN A 74 -28.00 31.47 -9.67
CA ASN A 74 -29.36 31.96 -9.80
C ASN A 74 -29.42 33.21 -10.72
N PRO A 75 -29.83 33.05 -11.99
CA PRO A 75 -29.93 34.18 -12.93
C PRO A 75 -31.02 35.19 -12.55
N PHE A 76 -31.94 34.84 -11.65
CA PHE A 76 -33.03 35.72 -11.21
C PHE A 76 -32.61 36.71 -10.11
N GLU A 77 -31.47 36.53 -9.45
CA GLU A 77 -30.97 37.50 -8.47
C GLU A 77 -30.63 38.86 -9.12
N LYS A 78 -30.06 38.83 -10.33
CA LYS A 78 -29.84 40.04 -11.14
C LYS A 78 -31.16 40.67 -11.59
N ALA A 79 -32.17 39.86 -11.92
CA ALA A 79 -33.48 40.34 -12.32
C ALA A 79 -34.23 41.03 -11.16
N LYS A 80 -34.16 40.51 -9.93
CA LYS A 80 -34.81 41.12 -8.75
C LYS A 80 -34.33 42.55 -8.47
N LYS A 81 -33.06 42.86 -8.70
CA LYS A 81 -32.51 44.22 -8.55
C LYS A 81 -33.00 45.20 -9.63
N VAL A 82 -33.26 44.70 -10.84
CA VAL A 82 -33.69 45.53 -11.99
C VAL A 82 -35.22 45.70 -12.01
N LEU A 83 -35.96 44.71 -11.52
CA LEU A 83 -37.42 44.63 -11.60
C LEU A 83 -38.15 44.97 -10.30
N ASN A 84 -37.45 45.40 -9.24
CA ASN A 84 -38.07 45.86 -8.01
C ASN A 84 -38.15 47.40 -7.97
N PRO A 85 -39.24 48.02 -8.45
CA PRO A 85 -39.42 49.47 -8.43
C PRO A 85 -39.75 50.05 -7.04
N PHE A 86 -39.69 49.24 -5.97
CA PHE A 86 -40.06 49.63 -4.60
C PHE A 86 -38.93 49.44 -3.57
N GLN A 87 -37.68 49.32 -4.02
CA GLN A 87 -36.48 49.46 -3.18
C GLN A 87 -35.94 50.90 -3.24
#